data_AF-A0A1F8PKG1-F1
#
_entry.id   AF-A0A1F8PKG1-F1
#
_cell.length_a   1.000
_cell.length_b   1.000
_cell.length_c   1.000
_cell.angle_alpha   90.00
_cell.angle_beta   90.00
_cell.angle_gamma   90.00
#
_symmetry.space_group_name_H-M   'P 1'
#
loop_
_entity.id
_entity.type
_entity.pdbx_description
1 polymer ?
#
loop_
_entity_poly.entity_id
_entity_poly.type
_entity_poly.pdbx_seq_one_letter_code
_entity_poly.pdbx_strand_id
1 'polypeptide(L)'
;MKKLILISLMLSLILSALVPATALAAKPQSFHTDGVISGIEDTVIGDNAFPAGNSGRWRVIDRQIEGELLSGDITGSFLMNYKANIELATQAGNLHGTLETNEYSFKINGKIQPLEMVPIAPEVYLPKLTFNGHWTLVDGAQGQGEFNGWVIFIPDEYGHVVSIIASSFIMHGKWQP
;
A
#
# COMPACT_ATOMS: atom_id res chain seq x y z
N MET A 1 64.65 -13.23 -4.52
CA MET A 1 63.60 -12.90 -3.52
C MET A 1 62.52 -11.94 -4.03
N LYS A 2 62.83 -10.88 -4.79
CA LYS A 2 61.81 -9.90 -5.26
C LYS A 2 60.66 -10.48 -6.11
N LYS A 3 60.91 -11.53 -6.92
CA LYS A 3 59.87 -12.16 -7.77
C LYS A 3 58.82 -12.97 -6.99
N LEU A 4 59.18 -13.54 -5.83
CA LEU A 4 58.26 -14.32 -5.00
C LEU A 4 57.27 -13.42 -4.24
N ILE A 5 57.70 -12.23 -3.85
CA ILE A 5 56.84 -11.22 -3.20
C ILE A 5 55.77 -10.73 -4.17
N LEU A 6 56.13 -10.50 -5.44
CA LEU A 6 55.19 -10.01 -6.45
C LEU A 6 54.07 -11.02 -6.76
N ILE A 7 54.41 -12.32 -6.78
CA ILE A 7 53.45 -13.40 -7.05
C ILE A 7 52.50 -13.58 -5.86
N SER A 8 52.99 -13.51 -4.63
CA SER A 8 52.17 -13.56 -3.42
C SER A 8 51.17 -12.40 -3.36
N LEU A 9 51.62 -11.18 -3.71
CA LEU A 9 50.78 -9.98 -3.70
C LEU A 9 49.69 -10.02 -4.78
N MET A 10 50.01 -10.54 -5.97
CA MET A 10 49.02 -10.75 -7.05
C MET A 10 48.00 -11.83 -6.67
N LEU A 11 48.46 -12.92 -6.05
CA LEU A 11 47.58 -14.01 -5.64
C LEU A 11 46.62 -13.59 -4.51
N SER A 12 47.06 -12.76 -3.56
CA SER A 12 46.18 -12.19 -2.54
C SER A 12 45.16 -11.19 -3.10
N LEU A 13 45.55 -10.38 -4.09
CA LEU A 13 44.65 -9.46 -4.78
C LEU A 13 43.58 -10.20 -5.60
N ILE A 14 43.99 -11.27 -6.28
CA ILE A 14 43.08 -12.12 -7.06
C ILE A 14 42.15 -12.90 -6.12
N LEU A 15 42.63 -13.37 -4.96
CA LEU A 15 41.79 -14.01 -3.94
C LEU A 15 40.81 -13.02 -3.29
N SER A 16 41.18 -11.76 -3.08
CA SER A 16 40.24 -10.73 -2.58
C SER A 16 39.22 -10.28 -3.63
N ALA A 17 39.54 -10.42 -4.92
CA ALA A 17 38.62 -10.18 -6.03
C ALA A 17 37.73 -11.41 -6.35
N LEU A 18 38.12 -12.60 -5.87
CA LEU A 18 37.39 -13.87 -6.02
C LEU A 18 36.59 -14.25 -4.77
N VAL A 19 36.60 -13.46 -3.69
CA VAL A 19 35.54 -13.59 -2.69
C VAL A 19 34.28 -13.34 -3.48
N PRO A 20 33.39 -14.35 -3.62
CA PRO A 20 32.16 -14.10 -4.31
C PRO A 20 31.56 -12.92 -3.57
N ALA A 21 31.14 -11.90 -4.31
CA ALA A 21 29.94 -11.21 -3.90
C ALA A 21 28.86 -12.29 -3.84
N THR A 22 28.89 -13.11 -2.78
CA THR A 22 27.72 -13.65 -2.18
C THR A 22 26.94 -12.40 -1.85
N ALA A 23 26.18 -11.93 -2.83
CA ALA A 23 24.77 -11.76 -2.64
C ALA A 23 24.31 -12.97 -1.81
N LEU A 24 24.56 -12.90 -0.50
CA LEU A 24 23.70 -13.47 0.49
C LEU A 24 22.38 -12.82 0.10
N ALA A 25 21.61 -13.51 -0.75
CA ALA A 25 20.23 -13.17 -0.95
C ALA A 25 19.65 -13.24 0.46
N ALA A 26 19.53 -12.07 1.10
CA ALA A 26 19.14 -11.97 2.48
C ALA A 26 17.82 -12.73 2.56
N LYS A 27 17.73 -13.72 3.46
CA LYS A 27 16.51 -14.53 3.56
C LYS A 27 15.34 -13.56 3.72
N PRO A 28 14.24 -13.71 2.97
CA PRO A 28 13.09 -12.83 3.12
C PRO A 28 12.70 -12.74 4.60
N GLN A 29 12.78 -11.52 5.15
CA GLN A 29 12.40 -11.21 6.51
C GLN A 29 10.88 -10.99 6.54
N SER A 30 10.23 -11.36 7.64
CA SER A 30 8.83 -11.00 7.85
C SER A 30 8.68 -9.48 7.83
N PHE A 31 7.67 -9.01 7.11
CA PHE A 31 7.29 -7.60 7.06
C PHE A 31 5.96 -7.41 7.77
N HIS A 32 5.84 -6.36 8.57
CA HIS A 32 4.61 -5.95 9.24
C HIS A 32 4.63 -4.45 9.56
N THR A 33 3.54 -3.77 9.23
CA THR A 33 3.31 -2.36 9.54
C THR A 33 1.84 -2.13 9.85
N ASP A 34 1.56 -1.30 10.84
CA ASP A 34 0.22 -0.87 11.23
C ASP A 34 0.09 0.65 11.17
N GLY A 35 -1.10 1.13 10.86
CA GLY A 35 -1.39 2.53 10.71
C GLY A 35 -2.87 2.85 10.77
N VAL A 36 -3.17 4.12 10.52
CA VAL A 36 -4.51 4.69 10.47
C VAL A 36 -4.67 5.49 9.19
N ILE A 37 -5.90 5.57 8.72
CA ILE A 37 -6.29 6.40 7.57
C ILE A 37 -6.80 7.73 8.12
N SER A 38 -6.27 8.84 7.61
CA SER A 38 -6.62 10.20 8.01
C SER A 38 -7.49 10.92 6.98
N GLY A 39 -7.44 10.51 5.71
CA GLY A 39 -8.16 11.19 4.63
C GLY A 39 -8.45 10.29 3.44
N ILE A 40 -9.54 10.59 2.73
CA ILE A 40 -9.88 10.04 1.43
C ILE A 40 -10.30 11.22 0.56
N GLU A 41 -9.51 11.50 -0.46
CA GLU A 41 -9.66 12.71 -1.27
C GLU A 41 -9.60 12.39 -2.76
N ASP A 42 -10.22 13.27 -3.53
CA ASP A 42 -10.12 13.31 -4.98
C ASP A 42 -8.88 14.12 -5.37
N THR A 43 -8.02 13.56 -6.21
CA THR A 43 -6.69 14.12 -6.54
C THR A 43 -6.73 15.15 -7.68
N VAL A 44 -7.82 15.21 -8.43
CA VAL A 44 -7.98 16.10 -9.58
C VAL A 44 -9.26 16.91 -9.45
N ILE A 45 -9.18 18.20 -9.79
CA ILE A 45 -10.35 19.08 -9.88
C ILE A 45 -11.22 18.62 -11.06
N GLY A 46 -12.39 18.06 -10.76
CA GLY A 46 -13.37 17.59 -11.76
C GLY A 46 -14.08 16.32 -11.30
N ASP A 47 -14.95 15.79 -12.16
CA ASP A 47 -15.56 14.48 -11.91
C ASP A 47 -14.47 13.39 -11.97
N ASN A 48 -14.28 12.63 -10.89
CA ASN A 48 -13.31 11.53 -10.82
C ASN A 48 -13.97 10.15 -10.82
N ALA A 49 -15.30 10.13 -10.90
CA ALA A 49 -16.12 8.94 -10.98
C ALA A 49 -17.12 9.10 -12.12
N PHE A 50 -17.17 8.11 -13.03
CA PHE A 50 -18.10 8.13 -14.17
C PHE A 50 -18.78 6.78 -14.38
N PRO A 51 -20.00 6.75 -14.93
CA PRO A 51 -20.64 5.51 -15.33
C PRO A 51 -19.78 4.73 -16.33
N ALA A 52 -19.58 3.43 -16.10
CA ALA A 52 -18.92 2.51 -17.01
C ALA A 52 -19.90 2.00 -18.09
N GLY A 53 -20.51 2.93 -18.82
CA GLY A 53 -21.63 2.65 -19.72
C GLY A 53 -22.88 2.18 -18.96
N ASN A 54 -23.62 1.23 -19.52
CA ASN A 54 -24.89 0.74 -18.96
C ASN A 54 -24.71 -0.45 -17.98
N SER A 55 -23.50 -0.67 -17.45
CA SER A 55 -23.21 -1.86 -16.64
C SER A 55 -23.66 -1.76 -15.18
N GLY A 56 -24.23 -0.63 -14.74
CA GLY A 56 -24.49 -0.34 -13.32
C GLY A 56 -23.21 -0.16 -12.49
N ARG A 57 -22.08 0.09 -13.14
CA ARG A 57 -20.77 0.29 -12.49
C ARG A 57 -20.23 1.68 -12.74
N TRP A 58 -19.37 2.14 -11.85
CA TRP A 58 -18.66 3.40 -11.91
C TRP A 58 -17.17 3.15 -11.99
N ARG A 59 -16.49 3.93 -12.82
CA ARG A 59 -15.03 3.96 -12.91
C ARG A 59 -14.53 5.15 -12.09
N VAL A 60 -13.76 4.85 -11.05
CA VAL A 60 -12.96 5.83 -10.30
C VAL A 60 -11.60 5.91 -10.96
N ILE A 61 -11.25 7.07 -11.50
CA ILE A 61 -10.04 7.24 -12.32
C ILE A 61 -8.85 7.80 -11.55
N ASP A 62 -9.10 8.46 -10.41
CA ASP A 62 -8.05 9.02 -9.56
C ASP A 62 -8.62 9.31 -8.18
N ARG A 63 -8.14 8.60 -7.16
CA ARG A 63 -8.52 8.81 -5.77
C ARG A 63 -7.36 8.49 -4.86
N GLN A 64 -7.25 9.24 -3.79
CA GLN A 64 -6.17 9.15 -2.81
C GLN A 64 -6.73 8.73 -1.46
N ILE A 65 -6.01 7.84 -0.79
CA ILE A 65 -6.16 7.58 0.63
C ILE A 65 -4.86 8.00 1.29
N GLU A 66 -4.94 8.81 2.33
CA GLU A 66 -3.79 9.24 3.11
C GLU A 66 -3.92 8.77 4.56
N GLY A 67 -2.78 8.64 5.22
CA GLY A 67 -2.73 8.19 6.59
C GLY A 67 -1.33 8.17 7.18
N GLU A 68 -1.21 7.53 8.33
CA GLU A 68 0.03 7.42 9.08
C GLU A 68 0.26 5.97 9.50
N LEU A 69 1.47 5.47 9.21
CA LEU A 69 1.99 4.20 9.70
C LEU A 69 2.63 4.46 11.06
N LEU A 70 2.02 3.90 12.11
CA LEU A 70 2.33 4.21 13.50
C LEU A 70 3.37 3.25 14.10
N SER A 71 3.46 2.03 13.58
CA SER A 71 4.36 1.00 14.10
C SER A 71 4.73 -0.04 13.04
N GLY A 72 5.80 -0.79 13.33
CA GLY A 72 6.26 -1.90 12.49
C GLY A 72 7.58 -1.58 11.79
N ASP A 73 7.80 -2.23 10.65
CA ASP A 73 9.02 -2.12 9.84
C ASP A 73 9.13 -0.77 9.11
N ILE A 74 8.00 -0.13 8.80
CA ILE A 74 7.93 1.22 8.22
C ILE A 74 6.98 2.08 9.06
N THR A 75 7.40 3.31 9.37
CA THR A 75 6.60 4.31 10.07
C THR A 75 6.60 5.65 9.33
N GLY A 76 5.61 6.50 9.59
CA GLY A 76 5.45 7.81 8.96
C GLY A 76 4.24 7.89 8.03
N SER A 77 4.06 9.04 7.36
CA SER A 77 2.92 9.26 6.48
C SER A 77 2.96 8.33 5.27
N PHE A 78 1.78 7.93 4.78
CA PHE A 78 1.64 7.22 3.52
C PHE A 78 0.58 7.86 2.63
N LEU A 79 0.76 7.66 1.33
CA LEU A 79 -0.13 8.12 0.27
C LEU A 79 -0.49 6.96 -0.65
N MET A 80 -1.76 6.58 -0.71
CA MET A 80 -2.25 5.51 -1.58
C MET A 80 -3.12 6.07 -2.70
N ASN A 81 -2.56 6.14 -3.91
CA ASN A 81 -3.26 6.55 -5.12
C ASN A 81 -3.85 5.32 -5.81
N TYR A 82 -5.14 5.34 -6.12
CA TYR A 82 -5.80 4.19 -6.73
C TYR A 82 -6.86 4.58 -7.76
N LYS A 83 -7.16 3.58 -8.59
CA LYS A 83 -8.26 3.54 -9.53
C LYS A 83 -9.14 2.37 -9.19
N ALA A 84 -10.45 2.51 -9.40
CA ALA A 84 -11.38 1.46 -9.06
C ALA A 84 -12.51 1.30 -10.09
N ASN A 85 -13.12 0.13 -10.10
CA ASN A 85 -14.32 -0.16 -10.85
C ASN A 85 -15.38 -0.70 -9.89
N ILE A 86 -16.33 0.15 -9.52
CA ILE A 86 -17.25 0.00 -8.39
C ILE A 86 -18.66 -0.30 -8.88
N GLU A 87 -19.32 -1.28 -8.29
CA GLU A 87 -20.74 -1.52 -8.52
C GLU A 87 -21.59 -0.52 -7.73
N LEU A 88 -22.55 0.15 -8.38
CA LEU A 88 -23.35 1.20 -7.76
C LEU A 88 -24.20 0.70 -6.58
N ALA A 89 -24.76 -0.51 -6.71
CA ALA A 89 -25.67 -1.06 -5.71
C ALA A 89 -24.98 -1.42 -4.38
N THR A 90 -23.72 -1.83 -4.44
CA THR A 90 -22.98 -2.37 -3.28
C THR A 90 -21.81 -1.49 -2.86
N GLN A 91 -21.37 -0.58 -3.74
CA GLN A 91 -20.11 0.16 -3.63
C GLN A 91 -18.87 -0.74 -3.57
N ALA A 92 -18.98 -2.01 -3.98
CA ALA A 92 -17.89 -2.97 -4.04
C ALA A 92 -17.17 -2.94 -5.39
N GLY A 93 -15.87 -3.26 -5.43
CA GLY A 93 -15.13 -3.25 -6.68
C GLY A 93 -13.68 -3.66 -6.57
N ASN A 94 -13.01 -3.81 -7.71
CA ASN A 94 -11.55 -3.99 -7.73
C ASN A 94 -10.87 -2.63 -7.66
N LEU A 95 -9.76 -2.54 -6.94
CA LEU A 95 -8.89 -1.37 -6.88
C LEU A 95 -7.47 -1.73 -7.34
N HIS A 96 -6.78 -0.80 -7.97
CA HIS A 96 -5.38 -0.93 -8.36
C HIS A 96 -4.70 0.43 -8.24
N GLY A 97 -3.43 0.45 -7.85
CA GLY A 97 -2.79 1.70 -7.50
C GLY A 97 -1.34 1.58 -7.06
N THR A 98 -0.87 2.64 -6.42
CA THR A 98 0.39 2.67 -5.70
C THR A 98 0.21 3.19 -4.28
N LEU A 99 1.06 2.76 -3.37
CA LEU A 99 1.21 3.32 -2.03
C LEU A 99 2.64 3.81 -1.90
N GLU A 100 2.81 5.06 -1.50
CA GLU A 100 4.09 5.74 -1.29
C GLU A 100 4.28 6.04 0.19
N THR A 101 5.45 5.75 0.75
CA THR A 101 5.80 6.14 2.12
C THR A 101 7.33 6.21 2.26
N ASN A 102 7.83 7.33 2.78
CA ASN A 102 9.27 7.62 2.89
C ASN A 102 10.01 7.37 1.55
N GLU A 103 10.87 6.35 1.52
CA GLU A 103 11.68 5.91 0.37
C GLU A 103 11.11 4.68 -0.35
N TYR A 104 9.93 4.21 0.05
CA TYR A 104 9.30 3.00 -0.47
C TYR A 104 8.10 3.31 -1.34
N SER A 105 8.06 2.66 -2.50
CA SER A 105 6.90 2.62 -3.39
C SER A 105 6.38 1.19 -3.50
N PHE A 106 5.07 1.03 -3.35
CA PHE A 106 4.38 -0.24 -3.43
C PHE A 106 3.35 -0.20 -4.54
N LYS A 107 3.36 -1.18 -5.44
CA LYS A 107 2.22 -1.45 -6.31
C LYS A 107 1.16 -2.22 -5.52
N ILE A 108 -0.09 -1.78 -5.59
CA ILE A 108 -1.22 -2.44 -4.92
C ILE A 108 -2.25 -2.95 -5.90
N ASN A 109 -2.81 -4.11 -5.61
CA ASN A 109 -3.97 -4.68 -6.32
C ASN A 109 -4.91 -5.28 -5.29
N GLY A 110 -6.14 -4.78 -5.22
CA GLY A 110 -7.06 -5.17 -4.17
C GLY A 110 -8.52 -5.09 -4.55
N LYS A 111 -9.35 -5.14 -3.52
CA LYS A 111 -10.80 -5.07 -3.61
C LYS A 111 -11.35 -4.18 -2.50
N ILE A 112 -12.36 -3.42 -2.86
CA ILE A 112 -13.28 -2.74 -1.96
C ILE A 112 -14.47 -3.70 -1.75
N GLN A 113 -14.74 -4.01 -0.50
CA GLN A 113 -15.88 -4.84 -0.09
C GLN A 113 -17.18 -4.04 -0.14
N PRO A 114 -18.36 -4.70 -0.16
CA PRO A 114 -19.63 -4.00 -0.06
C PRO A 114 -19.66 -3.05 1.15
N LEU A 115 -20.25 -1.88 0.96
CA LEU A 115 -20.38 -0.89 2.03
C LEU A 115 -21.28 -1.45 3.13
N GLU A 116 -20.81 -1.38 4.37
CA GLU A 116 -21.53 -1.85 5.54
C GLU A 116 -22.00 -0.66 6.38
N MET A 117 -23.20 -0.73 6.96
CA MET A 117 -23.65 0.24 7.96
C MET A 117 -23.39 -0.34 9.35
N VAL A 118 -22.54 0.32 10.15
CA VAL A 118 -22.15 -0.15 11.48
C VAL A 118 -22.69 0.77 12.58
N PRO A 119 -23.20 0.21 13.69
CA PRO A 119 -23.68 1.02 14.81
C PRO A 119 -22.50 1.63 15.57
N ILE A 120 -22.51 2.94 15.76
CA ILE A 120 -21.51 3.66 16.59
C ILE A 120 -22.10 4.16 17.93
N ALA A 121 -23.41 4.25 18.01
CA ALA A 121 -24.19 4.59 19.19
C ALA A 121 -25.64 4.06 19.02
N PRO A 122 -26.48 4.04 20.06
CA PRO A 122 -27.88 3.68 19.93
C PRO A 122 -28.56 4.48 18.82
N GLU A 123 -29.15 3.79 17.85
CA GLU A 123 -29.85 4.36 16.68
C GLU A 123 -28.96 5.18 15.71
N VAL A 124 -27.64 5.21 15.90
CA VAL A 124 -26.71 5.91 15.01
C VAL A 124 -25.85 4.89 14.26
N TYR A 125 -26.00 4.87 12.94
CA TYR A 125 -25.25 4.01 12.04
C TYR A 125 -24.41 4.86 11.09
N LEU A 126 -23.14 4.48 10.91
CA LEU A 126 -22.25 5.12 9.96
C LEU A 126 -21.77 4.11 8.91
N PRO A 127 -21.45 4.59 7.69
CA PRO A 127 -20.86 3.75 6.67
C PRO A 127 -19.45 3.30 7.08
N LYS A 128 -19.16 2.03 6.82
CA LYS A 128 -17.85 1.41 6.93
C LYS A 128 -17.42 0.90 5.56
N LEU A 129 -16.29 1.42 5.08
CA LEU A 129 -15.61 0.94 3.89
C LEU A 129 -14.50 -0.01 4.32
N THR A 130 -14.46 -1.21 3.76
CA THR A 130 -13.39 -2.19 3.99
C THR A 130 -12.71 -2.50 2.66
N PHE A 131 -11.38 -2.57 2.66
CA PHE A 131 -10.60 -2.90 1.49
C PHE A 131 -9.39 -3.74 1.85
N ASN A 132 -8.97 -4.60 0.93
CA ASN A 132 -7.85 -5.50 1.13
C ASN A 132 -7.23 -5.89 -0.20
N GLY A 133 -6.01 -6.39 -0.18
CA GLY A 133 -5.35 -6.84 -1.39
C GLY A 133 -3.90 -7.17 -1.20
N HIS A 134 -3.23 -7.29 -2.34
CA HIS A 134 -1.82 -7.63 -2.44
C HIS A 134 -0.99 -6.38 -2.72
N TRP A 135 0.15 -6.26 -2.06
CA TRP A 135 1.17 -5.26 -2.35
C TRP A 135 2.44 -5.94 -2.87
N THR A 136 3.13 -5.26 -3.78
CA THR A 136 4.46 -5.62 -4.26
C THR A 136 5.31 -4.36 -4.21
N LEU A 137 6.47 -4.45 -3.57
CA LEU A 137 7.38 -3.34 -3.47
C LEU A 137 8.09 -3.14 -4.81
N VAL A 138 8.07 -1.90 -5.32
CA VAL A 138 8.59 -1.54 -6.65
C VAL A 138 9.77 -0.57 -6.60
N ASP A 139 9.95 0.14 -5.48
CA ASP A 139 11.14 0.97 -5.22
C ASP A 139 11.48 0.97 -3.73
N GLY A 140 12.78 1.07 -3.41
CA GLY A 140 13.33 1.10 -2.05
C GLY A 140 13.84 -0.24 -1.49
N ALA A 141 13.34 -1.40 -1.97
CA ALA A 141 13.71 -2.76 -1.50
C ALA A 141 13.18 -3.84 -2.47
N GLN A 142 13.05 -5.09 -2.03
CA GLN A 142 12.24 -6.13 -2.69
C GLN A 142 11.24 -6.75 -1.69
N GLY A 143 10.01 -7.05 -2.12
CA GLY A 143 9.05 -7.69 -1.21
C GLY A 143 7.64 -7.75 -1.76
N GLN A 144 6.83 -8.58 -1.12
CA GLN A 144 5.40 -8.68 -1.41
C GLN A 144 4.62 -9.21 -0.21
N GLY A 145 3.31 -8.95 -0.21
CA GLY A 145 2.43 -9.38 0.87
C GLY A 145 1.01 -8.90 0.70
N GLU A 146 0.26 -8.90 1.80
CA GLU A 146 -1.13 -8.47 1.82
C GLU A 146 -1.30 -7.20 2.65
N PHE A 147 -2.31 -6.42 2.31
CA PHE A 147 -2.77 -5.29 3.09
C PHE A 147 -4.27 -5.43 3.37
N ASN A 148 -4.69 -4.86 4.50
CA ASN A 148 -6.09 -4.74 4.89
C ASN A 148 -6.30 -3.36 5.49
N GLY A 149 -7.39 -2.70 5.13
CA GLY A 149 -7.76 -1.42 5.68
C GLY A 149 -9.27 -1.29 5.81
N TRP A 150 -9.70 -0.47 6.76
CA TRP A 150 -11.09 -0.07 6.89
C TRP A 150 -11.20 1.33 7.45
N VAL A 151 -12.32 1.99 7.12
CA VAL A 151 -12.65 3.32 7.61
C VAL A 151 -14.15 3.40 7.93
N ILE A 152 -14.48 4.01 9.07
CA ILE A 152 -15.82 4.45 9.44
C ILE A 152 -15.85 5.96 9.31
N PHE A 153 -16.79 6.50 8.54
CA PHE A 153 -16.77 7.91 8.16
C PHE A 153 -18.15 8.57 8.17
N ILE A 154 -18.15 9.90 8.18
CA ILE A 154 -19.33 10.74 7.95
C ILE A 154 -19.28 11.22 6.50
N PRO A 155 -20.26 10.87 5.66
CA PRO A 155 -20.37 11.41 4.31
C PRO A 155 -21.05 12.78 4.28
N ASP A 156 -20.81 13.57 3.23
CA ASP A 156 -21.66 14.71 2.85
C ASP A 156 -22.91 14.25 2.07
N GLU A 157 -23.72 15.22 1.63
CA GLU A 157 -24.92 14.98 0.82
C GLU A 157 -24.62 14.39 -0.59
N TYR A 158 -23.37 14.46 -1.04
CA TYR A 158 -22.89 13.92 -2.31
C TYR A 158 -22.18 12.56 -2.15
N GLY A 159 -22.02 12.08 -0.92
CA GLY A 159 -21.34 10.82 -0.60
C GLY A 159 -19.81 10.92 -0.48
N HIS A 160 -19.25 12.13 -0.42
CA HIS A 160 -17.82 12.33 -0.14
C HIS A 160 -17.51 12.16 1.33
N VAL A 161 -16.29 11.72 1.65
CA VAL A 161 -15.82 11.54 3.02
C VAL A 161 -15.51 12.91 3.63
N VAL A 162 -16.28 13.34 4.64
CA VAL A 162 -16.06 14.61 5.35
C VAL A 162 -15.21 14.42 6.60
N SER A 163 -15.43 13.31 7.31
CA SER A 163 -14.73 13.03 8.57
C SER A 163 -14.56 11.54 8.76
N ILE A 164 -13.39 11.14 9.26
CA ILE A 164 -13.09 9.77 9.66
C ILE A 164 -13.25 9.67 11.18
N ILE A 165 -14.12 8.75 11.62
CA ILE A 165 -14.40 8.50 13.03
C ILE A 165 -13.45 7.46 13.60
N ALA A 166 -13.17 6.42 12.82
CA ALA A 166 -12.23 5.37 13.17
C ALA A 166 -11.70 4.73 11.89
N SER A 167 -10.44 4.29 11.93
CA SER A 167 -9.82 3.61 10.80
C SER A 167 -8.72 2.67 11.28
N SER A 168 -8.29 1.80 10.38
CA SER A 168 -7.09 0.99 10.55
C SER A 168 -6.56 0.63 9.18
N PHE A 169 -5.24 0.53 9.07
CA PHE A 169 -4.53 0.06 7.90
C PHE A 169 -3.38 -0.83 8.35
N ILE A 170 -3.28 -2.03 7.78
CA ILE A 170 -2.30 -3.04 8.18
C ILE A 170 -1.71 -3.65 6.93
N MET A 171 -0.39 -3.75 6.89
CA MET A 171 0.36 -4.48 5.87
C MET A 171 1.16 -5.60 6.53
N HIS A 172 1.22 -6.76 5.89
CA HIS A 172 2.09 -7.85 6.30
C HIS A 172 2.60 -8.61 5.08
N GLY A 173 3.75 -9.26 5.21
CA GLY A 173 4.31 -10.03 4.10
C GLY A 173 5.76 -10.44 4.34
N LYS A 174 6.53 -10.41 3.27
CA LYS A 174 7.97 -10.66 3.31
C LYS A 174 8.70 -9.62 2.50
N TRP A 175 9.82 -9.14 3.02
CA TRP A 175 10.70 -8.21 2.32
C TRP A 175 12.17 -8.61 2.44
N GLN A 176 12.97 -8.05 1.55
CA GLN A 176 14.42 -8.14 1.48
C GLN A 176 14.91 -6.70 1.29
N PRO A 177 15.50 -6.09 2.33
CA PRO A 177 16.12 -4.76 2.21
C PRO A 177 17.33 -4.77 1.29
#